data_AF-A0A970WYK4-F1
#
_entry.id   AF-A0A970WYK4-F1
#
_cell.length_a   1.000
_cell.length_b   1.000
_cell.length_c   1.000
_cell.angle_alpha   90.00
_cell.angle_beta   90.00
_cell.angle_gamma   90.00
#
_symmetry.space_group_name_H-M   'P 1'
#
loop_
_entity.id
_entity.type
_entity.pdbx_description
1 polymer ?
#
loop_
_entity_poly.entity_id
_entity_poly.type
_entity_poly.pdbx_seq_one_letter_code
_entity_poly.pdbx_strand_id
1 'polypeptide(L)'
;MVEFSRYYIEFLRTFFSNIWLFLTRLWEAFSNLLFHDIVGYFEYLINSSNRFNLLDWIAEVIVLIINLAFFTFLILRGIQLARKYIRFTRREIEKDSLLEEISMLNAKTAELVDEKNKILALKVGGGAGTYSPEKEEFGIKDEKEKAALPSRFTKLTAVDEEYKSKITSIIMEPEDMIDLPELVSRFIGFAASQLKLYYAEREIRAFFAGMATSKILILQGISGTGKTSLPYAMGKFFKRDAAIISVQPSWRDRAEMIGYLNEFTKKFNETDFLKALYEATYREDLNIIILDEMNLARIEYYFAEFLSIMEMPNVNEWKIDIVPAVLENDPKNFREGKILVPQNLWFVGTANRDDSTFTITDKVYDRAITIEMNYRAQYIDAPYTEAVTMSYDYMEHLFQEGIKANPIDSKLMDKIIKVDSFIAKTFKITFGNRIMKQLKNFIPAYVACGGKDLEAIDYFISMKILRKFEALNLSFLQQEIAQLIALFNKLFGKDTFSISIDYLTELLKTV
;
A
#
# COMPACT_ATOMS: atom_id res chain seq x y z
N MET A 1 -35.10 46.53 -8.75
CA MET A 1 -35.33 45.32 -9.57
C MET A 1 -35.27 45.59 -11.08
N VAL A 2 -35.81 46.70 -11.60
CA VAL A 2 -35.80 46.98 -13.05
C VAL A 2 -34.39 47.32 -13.59
N GLU A 3 -33.63 48.15 -12.87
CA GLU A 3 -32.24 48.52 -13.20
C GLU A 3 -31.32 47.29 -13.28
N PHE A 4 -31.40 46.41 -12.28
CA PHE A 4 -30.63 45.15 -12.25
C PHE A 4 -31.01 44.19 -13.38
N SER A 5 -32.30 44.10 -13.72
CA SER A 5 -32.77 43.26 -14.83
C SER A 5 -32.24 43.76 -16.18
N ARG A 6 -32.20 45.09 -16.40
CA ARG A 6 -31.57 45.67 -17.60
C ARG A 6 -30.08 45.36 -17.68
N TYR A 7 -29.35 45.59 -16.58
CA TYR A 7 -27.93 45.25 -16.49
C TYR A 7 -27.68 43.76 -16.79
N TYR A 8 -28.49 42.86 -16.21
CA TYR A 8 -28.31 41.42 -16.37
C TYR A 8 -28.61 40.94 -17.80
N ILE A 9 -29.63 41.51 -18.45
CA ILE A 9 -29.95 41.22 -19.86
C ILE A 9 -28.84 41.72 -20.79
N GLU A 10 -28.29 42.91 -20.51
CA GLU A 10 -27.18 43.49 -21.29
C GLU A 10 -25.87 42.71 -21.08
N PHE A 11 -25.61 42.27 -19.84
CA PHE A 11 -24.53 41.36 -19.51
C PHE A 11 -24.65 40.04 -20.26
N LEU A 12 -25.83 39.39 -20.24
CA LEU A 12 -26.05 38.12 -20.95
C LEU A 12 -25.86 38.28 -22.46
N ARG A 13 -26.37 39.36 -23.07
CA ARG A 13 -26.13 39.64 -24.48
C ARG A 13 -24.65 39.79 -24.81
N THR A 14 -23.91 40.53 -23.99
CA THR A 14 -22.48 40.74 -24.20
C THR A 14 -21.70 39.44 -23.99
N PHE A 15 -22.05 38.66 -22.97
CA PHE A 15 -21.45 37.37 -22.66
C PHE A 15 -21.63 36.35 -23.80
N PHE A 16 -22.87 36.19 -24.29
CA PHE A 16 -23.14 35.29 -25.40
C PHE A 16 -22.54 35.77 -26.73
N SER A 17 -22.49 37.08 -26.97
CA SER A 17 -21.79 37.65 -28.13
C SER A 17 -20.30 37.33 -28.10
N ASN A 18 -19.66 37.42 -26.92
CA ASN A 18 -18.24 37.10 -26.75
C ASN A 18 -17.96 35.61 -26.92
N ILE A 19 -18.85 34.73 -26.41
CA ILE A 19 -18.76 33.29 -26.64
C ILE A 19 -18.89 32.95 -28.13
N TRP A 20 -19.85 33.58 -28.81
CA TRP A 20 -20.05 33.37 -30.24
C TRP A 20 -18.82 33.79 -31.04
N LEU A 21 -18.25 34.97 -30.74
CA LEU A 21 -17.04 35.46 -31.37
C LEU A 21 -15.82 34.55 -31.11
N PHE A 22 -15.73 33.98 -29.90
CA PHE A 22 -14.70 33.00 -29.58
C PHE A 22 -14.84 31.72 -30.42
N LEU A 23 -16.06 31.19 -30.55
CA LEU A 23 -16.35 30.01 -31.35
C LEU A 23 -16.07 30.23 -32.84
N THR A 24 -16.42 31.40 -33.40
CA THR A 24 -16.14 31.70 -34.81
C THR A 24 -14.64 31.80 -35.08
N ARG A 25 -13.86 32.41 -34.17
CA ARG A 25 -12.39 32.46 -34.30
C ARG A 25 -11.74 31.08 -34.16
N LEU A 26 -12.26 30.24 -33.27
CA LEU A 26 -11.79 28.86 -33.11
C LEU A 26 -12.07 28.03 -34.37
N TRP A 27 -13.25 28.22 -34.97
CA TRP A 27 -13.62 27.58 -36.24
C TRP A 27 -12.75 28.07 -37.40
N GLU A 28 -12.51 29.37 -37.51
CA GLU A 28 -11.59 29.93 -38.52
C GLU A 28 -10.19 29.33 -38.39
N ALA A 29 -9.63 29.29 -37.17
CA ALA A 29 -8.32 28.68 -36.93
C ALA A 29 -8.28 27.19 -37.29
N PHE A 30 -9.34 26.44 -36.95
CA PHE A 30 -9.46 25.02 -37.31
C PHE A 30 -9.60 24.80 -38.82
N SER A 31 -10.38 25.66 -39.50
CA SER A 31 -10.57 25.60 -40.96
C SER A 31 -9.30 25.96 -41.72
N ASN A 32 -8.50 26.91 -41.21
CA ASN A 32 -7.23 27.29 -41.80
C ASN A 32 -6.21 26.15 -41.72
N LEU A 33 -6.09 25.53 -40.55
CA LEU A 33 -5.21 24.40 -40.29
C LEU A 33 -5.52 23.18 -41.18
N LEU A 34 -6.80 22.86 -41.40
CA LEU A 34 -7.22 21.64 -42.09
C LEU A 34 -7.41 21.80 -43.60
N PHE A 35 -7.72 22.99 -44.10
CA PHE A 35 -8.08 23.16 -45.51
C PHE A 35 -7.20 24.18 -46.25
N HIS A 36 -6.93 25.35 -45.66
CA HIS A 36 -6.17 26.41 -46.34
C HIS A 36 -4.67 26.12 -46.40
N ASP A 37 -4.07 25.64 -45.29
CA ASP A 37 -2.64 25.35 -45.24
C ASP A 37 -2.29 24.10 -46.08
N ILE A 38 -3.17 23.09 -46.13
CA ILE A 38 -2.97 21.88 -46.93
C ILE A 38 -2.86 22.21 -48.42
N VAL A 39 -3.74 23.07 -48.95
CA VAL A 39 -3.69 23.50 -50.35
C VAL A 39 -2.38 24.26 -50.65
N GLY A 40 -1.93 25.11 -49.72
CA GLY A 40 -0.64 25.80 -49.83
C GLY A 40 0.56 24.85 -49.87
N TYR A 41 0.55 23.78 -49.08
CA TYR A 41 1.60 22.75 -49.14
C TYR A 41 1.60 21.99 -50.48
N PHE A 42 0.43 21.71 -51.06
CA PHE A 42 0.34 21.11 -52.39
C PHE A 42 0.82 22.06 -53.50
N GLU A 43 0.49 23.34 -53.43
CA GLU A 43 0.99 24.34 -54.38
C GLU A 43 2.52 24.52 -54.29
N TYR A 44 3.08 24.50 -53.08
CA TYR A 44 4.53 24.55 -52.85
C TYR A 44 5.24 23.32 -53.43
N LEU A 45 4.63 22.14 -53.29
CA LEU A 45 5.11 20.88 -53.86
C LEU A 45 5.08 20.90 -55.39
N ILE A 46 3.98 21.37 -56.00
CA ILE A 46 3.86 21.50 -57.46
C ILE A 46 4.91 22.47 -58.01
N ASN A 47 5.08 23.63 -57.39
CA ASN A 47 6.07 24.63 -57.82
C ASN A 47 7.52 24.12 -57.68
N SER A 48 7.80 23.34 -56.64
CA SER A 48 9.12 22.75 -56.39
C SER A 48 9.41 21.53 -57.30
N SER A 49 8.37 20.78 -57.68
CA SER A 49 8.49 19.57 -58.52
C SER A 49 9.04 19.84 -59.92
N ASN A 50 8.92 21.07 -60.42
CA ASN A 50 9.47 21.49 -61.70
C ASN A 50 11.01 21.47 -61.77
N ARG A 51 11.71 21.35 -60.63
CA ARG A 51 13.17 21.27 -60.55
C ARG A 51 13.69 19.91 -60.11
N PHE A 52 12.81 18.91 -59.94
CA PHE A 52 13.17 17.61 -59.39
C PHE A 52 13.87 16.72 -60.42
N ASN A 53 14.96 16.10 -59.99
CA ASN A 53 15.63 15.04 -60.73
C ASN A 53 14.99 13.68 -60.40
N LEU A 54 15.35 12.62 -61.14
CA LEU A 54 14.76 11.27 -60.97
C LEU A 54 14.92 10.71 -59.54
N LEU A 55 16.01 11.07 -58.85
CA LEU A 55 16.25 10.68 -57.46
C LEU A 55 15.38 11.46 -56.45
N ASP A 56 15.07 12.73 -56.74
CA ASP A 56 14.25 13.59 -55.87
C ASP A 56 12.79 13.10 -55.87
N TRP A 57 12.30 12.63 -57.02
CA TRP A 57 10.99 11.97 -57.12
C TRP A 57 10.89 10.68 -56.29
N ILE A 58 11.96 9.89 -56.23
CA ILE A 58 12.00 8.67 -55.40
C ILE A 58 11.98 9.03 -53.92
N ALA A 59 12.75 10.04 -53.51
CA ALA A 59 12.77 10.52 -52.13
C ALA A 59 11.41 11.08 -51.69
N GLU A 60 10.73 11.83 -52.56
CA GLU A 60 9.41 12.40 -52.27
C GLU A 60 8.36 11.32 -52.03
N VAL A 61 8.36 10.26 -52.84
CA VAL A 61 7.43 9.12 -52.67
C VAL A 61 7.67 8.42 -51.33
N ILE A 62 8.94 8.24 -50.92
CA ILE A 62 9.28 7.64 -49.63
C ILE A 62 8.80 8.53 -48.47
N VAL A 63 9.04 9.84 -48.55
CA VAL A 63 8.61 10.81 -47.54
C VAL A 63 7.09 10.88 -47.45
N LEU A 64 6.38 10.81 -48.57
CA LEU A 64 4.92 10.79 -48.61
C LEU A 64 4.36 9.52 -47.95
N ILE A 65 4.96 8.35 -48.18
CA ILE A 65 4.57 7.10 -47.51
C ILE A 65 4.78 7.18 -45.99
N ILE A 66 5.93 7.73 -45.54
CA ILE A 66 6.22 7.91 -44.11
C ILE A 66 5.21 8.86 -43.46
N ASN A 67 4.92 9.99 -44.09
CA ASN A 67 3.92 10.94 -43.59
C ASN A 67 2.52 10.32 -43.53
N LEU A 68 2.12 9.58 -44.57
CA LEU A 68 0.82 8.91 -44.60
C LEU A 68 0.70 7.84 -43.49
N ALA A 69 1.78 7.09 -43.22
CA ALA A 69 1.84 6.16 -42.09
C ALA A 69 1.74 6.89 -40.74
N PHE A 70 2.42 8.03 -40.58
CA PHE A 70 2.40 8.85 -39.37
C PHE A 70 1.01 9.44 -39.08
N PHE A 71 0.34 10.01 -40.09
CA PHE A 71 -1.03 10.53 -39.93
C PHE A 71 -2.04 9.41 -39.66
N THR A 72 -1.91 8.26 -40.32
CA THR A 72 -2.74 7.08 -40.04
C THR A 72 -2.58 6.61 -38.60
N PHE A 73 -1.35 6.58 -38.09
CA PHE A 73 -1.05 6.24 -36.69
C PHE A 73 -1.68 7.24 -35.70
N LEU A 74 -1.57 8.55 -35.97
CA LEU A 74 -2.19 9.59 -35.13
C LEU A 74 -3.71 9.47 -35.09
N ILE A 75 -4.35 9.24 -36.25
CA ILE A 75 -5.81 9.05 -36.34
C ILE A 75 -6.24 7.80 -35.55
N LEU A 76 -5.53 6.67 -35.71
CA LEU A 76 -5.82 5.44 -34.96
C LEU A 76 -5.69 5.66 -33.46
N ARG A 77 -4.65 6.35 -33.01
CA ARG A 77 -4.44 6.67 -31.58
C ARG A 77 -5.53 7.61 -31.05
N GLY A 78 -5.95 8.59 -31.85
CA GLY A 78 -7.08 9.47 -31.54
C GLY A 78 -8.40 8.72 -31.40
N ILE A 79 -8.70 7.81 -32.33
CA ILE A 79 -9.90 6.95 -32.27
C ILE A 79 -9.86 6.02 -31.05
N GLN A 80 -8.69 5.46 -30.69
CA GLN A 80 -8.54 4.64 -29.49
C GLN A 80 -8.81 5.44 -28.21
N LEU A 81 -8.30 6.67 -28.12
CA LEU A 81 -8.54 7.57 -26.99
C LEU A 81 -10.03 7.97 -26.92
N ALA A 82 -10.65 8.30 -28.05
CA ALA A 82 -12.07 8.62 -28.13
C ALA A 82 -12.95 7.42 -27.74
N ARG A 83 -12.62 6.21 -28.21
CA ARG A 83 -13.31 4.97 -27.80
C ARG A 83 -13.14 4.69 -26.31
N LYS A 84 -11.95 4.94 -25.75
CA LYS A 84 -11.70 4.82 -24.31
C LYS A 84 -12.54 5.82 -23.52
N TYR A 85 -12.65 7.05 -24.01
CA TYR A 85 -13.46 8.10 -23.40
C TYR A 85 -14.96 7.78 -23.48
N ILE A 86 -15.50 7.43 -24.65
CA ILE A 86 -16.92 7.07 -24.83
C ILE A 86 -17.29 5.83 -24.00
N ARG A 87 -16.42 4.82 -23.92
CA ARG A 87 -16.65 3.64 -23.08
C ARG A 87 -16.66 3.99 -21.59
N PHE A 88 -15.91 5.02 -21.18
CA PHE A 88 -15.92 5.54 -19.82
C PHE A 88 -17.24 6.26 -19.53
N THR A 89 -17.67 7.17 -20.41
CA THR A 89 -18.92 7.94 -20.23
C THR A 89 -20.18 7.06 -20.30
N ARG A 90 -20.22 6.05 -21.19
CA ARG A 90 -21.38 5.14 -21.29
C ARG A 90 -21.56 4.27 -20.04
N ARG A 91 -20.46 3.88 -19.38
CA ARG A 91 -20.48 3.17 -18.09
C ARG A 91 -20.97 4.06 -16.95
N GLU A 92 -20.83 5.37 -17.06
CA GLU A 92 -21.26 6.32 -16.04
C GLU A 92 -22.76 6.60 -16.16
N ILE A 93 -23.25 6.82 -17.40
CA ILE A 93 -24.68 6.98 -17.68
C ILE A 93 -25.50 5.74 -17.31
N GLU A 94 -24.97 4.54 -17.56
CA GLU A 94 -25.63 3.28 -17.21
C GLU A 94 -25.69 3.06 -15.68
N LYS A 95 -24.70 3.58 -14.93
CA LYS A 95 -24.77 3.60 -13.45
C LYS A 95 -25.83 4.56 -12.95
N ASP A 96 -25.93 5.75 -13.54
CA ASP A 96 -26.91 6.76 -13.13
C ASP A 96 -28.35 6.30 -13.44
N SER A 97 -28.59 5.64 -14.59
CA SER A 97 -29.91 5.07 -14.89
C SER A 97 -30.30 3.94 -13.94
N LEU A 98 -29.35 3.09 -13.54
CA LEU A 98 -29.59 2.03 -12.55
C LEU A 98 -29.86 2.61 -11.17
N LEU A 99 -29.19 3.69 -10.78
CA LEU A 99 -29.45 4.40 -9.53
C LEU A 99 -30.85 5.04 -9.51
N GLU A 100 -31.29 5.61 -10.63
CA GLU A 100 -32.62 6.18 -10.78
C GLU A 100 -33.70 5.08 -10.71
N GLU A 101 -33.49 3.93 -11.37
CA GLU A 101 -34.41 2.79 -11.31
C GLU A 101 -34.53 2.20 -9.88
N ILE A 102 -33.40 2.08 -9.16
CA ILE A 102 -33.38 1.69 -7.75
C ILE A 102 -34.15 2.70 -6.89
N SER A 103 -34.03 4.00 -7.18
CA SER A 103 -34.77 5.04 -6.43
C SER A 103 -36.28 4.95 -6.67
N MET A 104 -36.72 4.70 -7.89
CA MET A 104 -38.14 4.51 -8.22
C MET A 104 -38.71 3.23 -7.60
N LEU A 105 -37.95 2.12 -7.63
CA LEU A 105 -38.32 0.86 -7.00
C LEU A 105 -38.51 1.03 -5.49
N ASN A 106 -37.58 1.71 -4.81
CA ASN A 106 -37.69 1.99 -3.39
C ASN A 106 -38.91 2.86 -3.06
N ALA A 107 -39.19 3.90 -3.87
CA ALA A 107 -40.40 4.72 -3.71
C ALA A 107 -41.68 3.89 -3.86
N LYS A 108 -41.74 3.01 -4.86
CA LYS A 108 -42.90 2.13 -5.11
C LYS A 108 -43.09 1.10 -4.00
N THR A 109 -42.00 0.57 -3.43
CA THR A 109 -42.10 -0.32 -2.27
C THR A 109 -42.59 0.40 -1.01
N ALA A 110 -42.20 1.67 -0.81
CA ALA A 110 -42.71 2.47 0.31
C ALA A 110 -44.22 2.75 0.19
N GLU A 111 -44.69 3.04 -1.03
CA GLU A 111 -46.11 3.24 -1.32
C GLU A 111 -46.93 1.96 -1.08
N LEU A 112 -46.45 0.80 -1.55
CA LEU A 112 -47.10 -0.49 -1.30
C LEU A 112 -47.14 -0.87 0.19
N VAL A 113 -46.12 -0.48 0.96
CA VAL A 113 -46.10 -0.66 2.42
C VAL A 113 -47.15 0.23 3.09
N ASP A 114 -47.34 1.47 2.63
CA ASP A 114 -48.36 2.37 3.17
C ASP A 114 -49.78 1.91 2.83
N GLU A 115 -50.02 1.43 1.61
CA GLU A 115 -51.30 0.81 1.23
C GLU A 115 -51.59 -0.45 2.07
N LYS A 116 -50.59 -1.30 2.27
CA LYS A 116 -50.72 -2.50 3.11
C LYS A 116 -51.04 -2.14 4.56
N ASN A 117 -50.41 -1.10 5.10
CA ASN A 117 -50.67 -0.61 6.46
C ASN A 117 -52.07 -0.01 6.61
N LYS A 118 -52.58 0.71 5.59
CA LYS A 118 -53.97 1.17 5.53
C LYS A 118 -54.96 0.00 5.48
N ILE A 119 -54.70 -1.03 4.68
CA ILE A 119 -55.55 -2.22 4.60
C ILE A 119 -55.57 -2.99 5.93
N LEU A 120 -54.42 -3.12 6.61
CA LEU A 120 -54.32 -3.73 7.94
C LEU A 120 -55.09 -2.93 8.99
N ALA A 121 -55.00 -1.60 8.97
CA ALA A 121 -55.77 -0.74 9.88
C ALA A 121 -57.29 -0.85 9.65
N LEU A 122 -57.73 -0.96 8.40
CA LEU A 122 -59.14 -1.17 8.05
C LEU A 122 -59.66 -2.56 8.47
N LYS A 123 -58.80 -3.58 8.45
CA LYS A 123 -59.15 -4.95 8.84
C LYS A 123 -59.26 -5.15 10.35
N VAL A 124 -58.61 -4.30 11.14
CA VAL A 124 -58.65 -4.32 12.62
C VAL A 124 -59.82 -3.50 13.18
N GLY A 125 -60.44 -2.61 12.39
CA GLY A 125 -61.54 -1.75 12.81
C GLY A 125 -62.95 -2.36 12.79
N GLY A 126 -63.13 -3.62 12.34
CA GLY A 126 -64.44 -4.24 12.15
C GLY A 126 -64.61 -5.57 12.89
N GLY A 127 -65.32 -5.54 14.02
CA GLY A 127 -66.00 -6.71 14.60
C GLY A 127 -65.39 -7.29 15.88
N ALA A 128 -66.11 -7.12 17.00
CA ALA A 128 -65.82 -7.72 18.30
C ALA A 128 -66.41 -9.15 18.40
N GLY A 129 -65.69 -10.06 19.06
CA GLY A 129 -66.18 -11.38 19.45
C GLY A 129 -65.11 -12.24 20.12
N THR A 130 -65.27 -12.45 21.43
CA THR A 130 -64.51 -13.33 22.34
C THR A 130 -64.24 -14.73 21.79
N TYR A 131 -63.00 -15.23 21.91
CA TYR A 131 -62.65 -16.61 22.24
C TYR A 131 -61.16 -16.71 22.62
N SER A 132 -60.88 -17.25 23.81
CA SER A 132 -59.62 -17.98 24.09
C SER A 132 -59.97 -19.47 24.03
N PRO A 133 -59.15 -20.32 23.40
CA PRO A 133 -58.18 -21.06 24.20
C PRO A 133 -56.85 -21.41 23.49
N GLU A 134 -55.86 -21.65 24.35
CA GLU A 134 -54.78 -22.66 24.32
C GLU A 134 -54.01 -23.09 23.06
N LYS A 135 -52.76 -23.46 23.36
CA LYS A 135 -51.66 -23.90 22.51
C LYS A 135 -51.99 -25.14 21.68
N GLU A 136 -51.64 -25.11 20.39
CA GLU A 136 -51.13 -26.27 19.66
C GLU A 136 -50.15 -25.78 18.58
N GLU A 137 -48.93 -26.32 18.63
CA GLU A 137 -47.89 -26.12 17.64
C GLU A 137 -48.31 -26.78 16.32
N PHE A 138 -48.35 -26.00 15.24
CA PHE A 138 -48.15 -26.54 13.89
C PHE A 138 -47.19 -25.62 13.14
N GLY A 139 -46.00 -26.16 12.89
CA GLY A 139 -44.91 -25.47 12.22
C GLY A 139 -45.25 -25.10 10.79
N ILE A 140 -45.10 -23.82 10.47
CA ILE A 140 -44.85 -23.35 9.12
C ILE A 140 -43.54 -22.56 9.19
N LYS A 141 -42.49 -23.14 8.59
CA LYS A 141 -41.22 -22.47 8.32
C LYS A 141 -41.51 -21.32 7.36
N ASP A 142 -41.68 -20.12 7.90
CA ASP A 142 -41.56 -18.88 7.14
C ASP A 142 -40.07 -18.67 6.85
N GLU A 143 -39.58 -19.29 5.77
CA GLU A 143 -38.41 -18.78 5.04
C GLU A 143 -38.82 -17.45 4.40
N LYS A 144 -38.86 -16.40 5.22
CA LYS A 144 -38.78 -15.03 4.73
C LYS A 144 -37.32 -14.76 4.44
N GLU A 145 -36.93 -14.91 3.17
CA GLU A 145 -35.81 -14.16 2.61
C GLU A 145 -36.04 -12.68 2.93
N LYS A 146 -35.39 -12.21 4.00
CA LYS A 146 -35.24 -10.78 4.27
C LYS A 146 -34.51 -10.20 3.06
N ALA A 147 -35.18 -9.38 2.26
CA ALA A 147 -34.52 -8.51 1.30
C ALA A 147 -33.49 -7.67 2.09
N ALA A 148 -32.21 -8.02 1.97
CA ALA A 148 -31.14 -7.41 2.72
C ALA A 148 -31.04 -5.92 2.34
N LEU A 149 -31.20 -5.02 3.31
CA LEU A 149 -30.84 -3.62 3.11
C LEU A 149 -29.38 -3.56 2.59
N PRO A 150 -29.05 -2.69 1.62
CA PRO A 150 -27.70 -2.61 1.09
C PRO A 150 -26.74 -2.28 2.24
N SER A 151 -25.69 -3.12 2.40
CA SER A 151 -24.65 -2.87 3.40
C SER A 151 -24.03 -1.49 3.15
N ARG A 152 -23.66 -0.80 4.24
CA ARG A 152 -22.90 0.45 4.14
C ARG A 152 -21.47 0.23 3.65
N PHE A 153 -21.00 -1.02 3.63
CA PHE A 153 -19.71 -1.43 3.09
C PHE A 153 -19.92 -2.22 1.79
N THR A 154 -19.43 -1.70 0.67
CA THR A 154 -19.51 -2.34 -0.64
C THR A 154 -18.31 -3.26 -0.91
N LYS A 155 -17.08 -2.82 -0.62
CA LYS A 155 -15.87 -3.62 -0.94
C LYS A 155 -15.71 -4.81 0.02
N LEU A 156 -15.91 -4.60 1.31
CA LEU A 156 -15.76 -5.61 2.36
C LEU A 156 -16.84 -6.69 2.27
N THR A 157 -18.07 -6.32 1.90
CA THR A 157 -19.14 -7.30 1.64
C THR A 157 -18.80 -8.20 0.45
N ALA A 158 -18.14 -7.68 -0.58
CA ALA A 158 -17.64 -8.50 -1.69
C ALA A 158 -16.54 -9.48 -1.22
N VAL A 159 -15.68 -9.08 -0.28
CA VAL A 159 -14.71 -9.99 0.35
C VAL A 159 -15.45 -11.09 1.14
N ASP A 160 -16.46 -10.75 1.93
CA ASP A 160 -17.28 -11.74 2.64
C ASP A 160 -17.91 -12.76 1.68
N GLU A 161 -18.40 -12.30 0.53
CA GLU A 161 -18.96 -13.19 -0.51
C GLU A 161 -17.92 -14.09 -1.15
N GLU A 162 -16.72 -13.57 -1.42
CA GLU A 162 -15.62 -14.34 -1.98
C GLU A 162 -15.12 -15.45 -1.04
N TYR A 163 -15.09 -15.16 0.26
CA TYR A 163 -14.57 -16.08 1.28
C TYR A 163 -15.65 -16.98 1.92
N LYS A 164 -16.94 -16.80 1.60
CA LYS A 164 -18.03 -17.69 2.06
C LYS A 164 -17.83 -19.16 1.63
N SER A 165 -17.20 -19.41 0.49
CA SER A 165 -17.08 -20.74 -0.11
C SER A 165 -15.64 -21.23 -0.31
N LYS A 166 -14.63 -20.43 0.07
CA LYS A 166 -13.23 -20.79 -0.07
C LYS A 166 -12.71 -21.48 1.19
N ILE A 167 -11.94 -22.55 1.00
CA ILE A 167 -11.17 -23.17 2.07
C ILE A 167 -10.00 -22.22 2.41
N THR A 168 -9.92 -21.79 3.65
CA THR A 168 -8.92 -20.84 4.15
C THR A 168 -7.73 -21.51 4.82
N SER A 169 -7.86 -22.80 5.14
CA SER A 169 -6.81 -23.62 5.75
C SER A 169 -5.73 -23.95 4.71
N ILE A 170 -4.48 -23.70 5.07
CA ILE A 170 -3.33 -23.95 4.21
C ILE A 170 -2.77 -25.34 4.48
N ILE A 171 -2.71 -26.17 3.44
CA ILE A 171 -2.02 -27.47 3.49
C ILE A 171 -0.63 -27.25 2.91
N MET A 172 0.39 -27.49 3.74
CA MET A 172 1.79 -27.43 3.32
C MET A 172 2.23 -28.77 2.76
N GLU A 173 2.89 -28.75 1.61
CA GLU A 173 3.53 -29.92 1.04
C GLU A 173 4.84 -30.24 1.79
N PRO A 174 5.30 -31.50 1.84
CA PRO A 174 6.54 -31.87 2.51
C PRO A 174 7.78 -31.11 2.00
N GLU A 175 7.80 -30.75 0.71
CA GLU A 175 8.88 -29.97 0.08
C GLU A 175 8.92 -28.50 0.52
N ASP A 176 7.84 -28.01 1.13
CA ASP A 176 7.75 -26.64 1.64
C ASP A 176 8.09 -26.55 3.15
N MET A 177 8.34 -27.69 3.81
CA MET A 177 8.83 -27.76 5.19
C MET A 177 10.35 -27.58 5.28
N ILE A 178 10.81 -26.37 4.99
CA ILE A 178 12.23 -26.00 4.93
C ILE A 178 12.69 -25.21 6.16
N ASP A 179 14.00 -25.21 6.41
CA ASP A 179 14.61 -24.42 7.48
C ASP A 179 14.81 -22.93 7.09
N LEU A 180 15.18 -22.08 8.05
CA LEU A 180 15.36 -20.64 7.79
C LEU A 180 16.50 -20.33 6.80
N PRO A 181 17.70 -20.97 6.87
CA PRO A 181 18.75 -20.76 5.87
C PRO A 181 18.35 -21.19 4.45
N GLU A 182 17.64 -22.30 4.32
CA GLU A 182 17.10 -22.79 3.04
C GLU A 182 16.00 -21.86 2.53
N LEU A 183 15.14 -21.33 3.40
CA LEU A 183 14.12 -20.33 3.05
C LEU A 183 14.75 -19.07 2.45
N VAL A 184 15.86 -18.57 3.03
CA VAL A 184 16.64 -17.44 2.47
C VAL A 184 17.18 -17.78 1.09
N SER A 185 17.83 -18.94 0.95
CA SER A 185 18.45 -19.39 -0.30
C SER A 185 17.40 -19.58 -1.40
N ARG A 186 16.27 -20.20 -1.05
CA ARG A 186 15.14 -20.45 -1.95
C ARG A 186 14.48 -19.15 -2.38
N PHE A 187 14.33 -18.16 -1.49
CA PHE A 187 13.83 -16.83 -1.85
C PHE A 187 14.73 -16.14 -2.87
N ILE A 188 16.06 -16.15 -2.64
CA ILE A 188 17.03 -15.54 -3.56
C ILE A 188 16.99 -16.24 -4.93
N GLY A 189 16.95 -17.58 -4.94
CA GLY A 189 16.82 -18.38 -6.16
C GLY A 189 15.51 -18.08 -6.91
N PHE A 190 14.39 -17.96 -6.20
CA PHE A 190 13.08 -17.61 -6.79
C PHE A 190 13.09 -16.20 -7.39
N ALA A 191 13.57 -15.20 -6.65
CA ALA A 191 13.64 -13.82 -7.10
C ALA A 191 14.52 -13.67 -8.35
N ALA A 192 15.69 -14.32 -8.36
CA ALA A 192 16.62 -14.27 -9.48
C ALA A 192 16.11 -15.04 -10.70
N SER A 193 15.51 -16.22 -10.51
CA SER A 193 15.06 -17.07 -11.62
C SER A 193 13.78 -16.54 -12.28
N GLN A 194 12.72 -16.29 -11.51
CA GLN A 194 11.39 -15.95 -12.02
C GLN A 194 11.19 -14.45 -12.25
N LEU A 195 11.65 -13.61 -11.32
CA LEU A 195 11.39 -12.16 -11.35
C LEU A 195 12.56 -11.35 -11.92
N LYS A 196 13.72 -11.98 -12.09
CA LYS A 196 14.99 -11.33 -12.51
C LYS A 196 15.41 -10.20 -11.55
N LEU A 197 15.12 -10.37 -10.26
CA LEU A 197 15.48 -9.47 -9.18
C LEU A 197 16.63 -10.09 -8.39
N TYR A 198 17.63 -9.28 -8.06
CA TYR A 198 18.83 -9.72 -7.34
C TYR A 198 18.90 -8.99 -6.02
N TYR A 199 19.18 -9.73 -4.95
CA TYR A 199 19.30 -9.20 -3.59
C TYR A 199 20.54 -9.78 -2.92
N ALA A 200 21.19 -9.00 -2.05
CA ALA A 200 22.28 -9.53 -1.26
C ALA A 200 21.72 -10.45 -0.16
N GLU A 201 22.38 -11.56 0.10
CA GLU A 201 21.93 -12.52 1.11
C GLU A 201 21.75 -11.89 2.49
N ARG A 202 22.65 -10.97 2.86
CA ARG A 202 22.55 -10.15 4.08
C ARG A 202 21.23 -9.38 4.19
N GLU A 203 20.76 -8.77 3.09
CA GLU A 203 19.52 -7.98 3.08
C GLU A 203 18.30 -8.89 3.30
N ILE A 204 18.32 -10.08 2.72
CA ILE A 204 17.25 -11.07 2.87
C ILE A 204 17.24 -11.67 4.27
N ARG A 205 18.41 -12.00 4.83
CA ARG A 205 18.53 -12.42 6.24
C ARG A 205 18.01 -11.33 7.18
N ALA A 206 18.36 -10.07 6.93
CA ALA A 206 17.86 -8.94 7.71
C ALA A 206 16.33 -8.78 7.57
N PHE A 207 15.77 -9.06 6.39
CA PHE A 207 14.32 -9.05 6.17
C PHE A 207 13.61 -10.11 6.99
N PHE A 208 14.03 -11.38 6.93
CA PHE A 208 13.43 -12.46 7.71
C PHE A 208 13.64 -12.27 9.22
N ALA A 209 14.84 -11.88 9.66
CA ALA A 209 15.10 -11.53 11.06
C ALA A 209 14.24 -10.34 11.53
N GLY A 210 14.00 -9.38 10.63
CA GLY A 210 13.09 -8.27 10.85
C GLY A 210 11.66 -8.74 11.06
N MET A 211 11.15 -9.62 10.20
CA MET A 211 9.80 -10.20 10.31
C MET A 211 9.59 -10.96 11.63
N ALA A 212 10.62 -11.67 12.10
CA ALA A 212 10.62 -12.37 13.39
C ALA A 212 10.57 -11.42 14.60
N THR A 213 11.01 -10.17 14.40
CA THR A 213 11.20 -9.20 15.49
C THR A 213 10.07 -8.18 15.58
N SER A 214 9.55 -7.71 14.44
CA SER A 214 8.48 -6.71 14.36
C SER A 214 7.57 -6.97 13.18
N LYS A 215 6.29 -6.57 13.32
CA LYS A 215 5.31 -6.59 12.24
C LYS A 215 5.43 -5.38 11.31
N ILE A 216 6.26 -4.40 11.66
CA ILE A 216 6.52 -3.20 10.84
C ILE A 216 7.98 -3.24 10.36
N LEU A 217 8.16 -3.24 9.05
CA LEU A 217 9.46 -3.14 8.39
C LEU A 217 9.53 -1.83 7.59
N ILE A 218 10.69 -1.19 7.58
CA ILE A 218 10.97 0.01 6.78
C ILE A 218 12.14 -0.30 5.86
N LEU A 219 11.90 -0.27 4.55
CA LEU A 219 12.93 -0.41 3.54
C LEU A 219 13.34 0.99 3.09
N GLN A 220 14.56 1.39 3.42
CA GLN A 220 15.09 2.71 3.08
C GLN A 220 16.33 2.59 2.21
N GLY A 221 16.59 3.58 1.36
CA GLY A 221 17.77 3.58 0.51
C GLY A 221 17.58 4.39 -0.76
N ILE A 222 18.56 4.29 -1.65
CA ILE A 222 18.60 5.06 -2.90
C ILE A 222 17.47 4.59 -3.84
N SER A 223 17.01 5.47 -4.73
CA SER A 223 16.02 5.08 -5.74
C SER A 223 16.56 3.97 -6.67
N GLY A 224 15.69 3.01 -7.02
CA GLY A 224 16.04 1.91 -7.92
C GLY A 224 16.90 0.79 -7.31
N THR A 225 16.96 0.65 -5.99
CA THR A 225 17.60 -0.50 -5.29
C THR A 225 16.62 -1.65 -4.99
N GLY A 226 15.38 -1.56 -5.46
CA GLY A 226 14.40 -2.64 -5.34
C GLY A 226 13.56 -2.63 -4.06
N LYS A 227 13.49 -1.49 -3.35
CA LYS A 227 12.71 -1.32 -2.10
C LYS A 227 11.25 -1.79 -2.22
N THR A 228 10.53 -1.40 -3.27
CA THR A 228 9.14 -1.84 -3.49
C THR A 228 9.08 -3.25 -4.09
N SER A 229 10.09 -3.63 -4.89
CA SER A 229 10.13 -4.94 -5.54
C SER A 229 10.41 -6.10 -4.58
N LEU A 230 11.15 -5.88 -3.49
CA LEU A 230 11.49 -6.91 -2.50
C LEU A 230 10.25 -7.48 -1.79
N PRO A 231 9.40 -6.67 -1.12
CA PRO A 231 8.20 -7.19 -0.48
C PRO A 231 7.16 -7.66 -1.51
N TYR A 232 7.16 -7.09 -2.73
CA TYR A 232 6.33 -7.61 -3.82
C TYR A 232 6.74 -9.02 -4.24
N ALA A 233 8.04 -9.26 -4.40
CA ALA A 233 8.61 -10.58 -4.67
C ALA A 233 8.34 -11.55 -3.52
N MET A 234 8.41 -11.07 -2.26
CA MET A 234 8.10 -11.87 -1.07
C MET A 234 6.65 -12.36 -1.06
N GLY A 235 5.70 -11.50 -1.44
CA GLY A 235 4.32 -11.94 -1.64
C GLY A 235 4.21 -13.06 -2.68
N LYS A 236 4.80 -12.84 -3.87
CA LYS A 236 4.80 -13.86 -4.94
C LYS A 236 5.47 -15.17 -4.51
N PHE A 237 6.54 -15.08 -3.70
CA PHE A 237 7.25 -16.22 -3.16
C PHE A 237 6.38 -17.05 -2.21
N PHE A 238 5.52 -16.41 -1.41
CA PHE A 238 4.53 -17.10 -0.56
C PHE A 238 3.22 -17.42 -1.29
N LYS A 239 3.22 -17.40 -2.63
CA LYS A 239 2.04 -17.61 -3.49
C LYS A 239 0.87 -16.65 -3.18
N ARG A 240 1.16 -15.48 -2.59
CA ARG A 240 0.17 -14.47 -2.23
C ARG A 240 0.60 -13.04 -2.58
N ASP A 241 -0.11 -12.43 -3.50
CA ASP A 241 0.15 -11.06 -3.92
C ASP A 241 0.10 -10.07 -2.74
N ALA A 242 1.20 -9.33 -2.57
CA ALA A 242 1.28 -8.24 -1.61
C ALA A 242 0.38 -7.06 -2.06
N ALA A 243 -0.36 -6.47 -1.12
CA ALA A 243 -1.19 -5.32 -1.41
C ALA A 243 -0.34 -4.05 -1.39
N ILE A 244 -0.18 -3.41 -2.56
CA ILE A 244 0.58 -2.15 -2.68
C ILE A 244 -0.37 -0.97 -2.48
N ILE A 245 -0.10 -0.17 -1.46
CA ILE A 245 -0.84 1.04 -1.11
C ILE A 245 0.12 2.23 -1.24
N SER A 246 -0.09 3.05 -2.27
CA SER A 246 0.72 4.25 -2.52
C SER A 246 0.26 5.39 -1.61
N VAL A 247 1.14 5.81 -0.70
CA VAL A 247 0.86 6.91 0.22
C VAL A 247 0.80 8.22 -0.55
N GLN A 248 -0.18 9.06 -0.23
CA GLN A 248 -0.34 10.37 -0.87
C GLN A 248 0.18 11.48 0.05
N PRO A 249 0.78 12.55 -0.50
CA PRO A 249 1.25 13.69 0.31
C PRO A 249 0.12 14.39 1.10
N SER A 250 -1.13 14.23 0.66
CA SER A 250 -2.31 14.79 1.33
C SER A 250 -2.73 14.03 2.59
N TRP A 251 -2.13 12.87 2.88
CA TRP A 251 -2.51 12.05 4.04
C TRP A 251 -2.18 12.78 5.35
N ARG A 252 -3.21 13.11 6.12
CA ARG A 252 -3.11 13.89 7.36
C ARG A 252 -3.58 13.14 8.59
N ASP A 253 -4.40 12.11 8.42
CA ASP A 253 -4.97 11.34 9.52
C ASP A 253 -5.26 9.89 9.08
N ARG A 254 -5.79 9.10 10.01
CA ARG A 254 -6.13 7.69 9.76
C ARG A 254 -7.26 7.50 8.74
N ALA A 255 -8.13 8.50 8.53
CA ALA A 255 -9.29 8.35 7.66
C ALA A 255 -8.88 8.22 6.19
N GLU A 256 -7.74 8.80 5.81
CA GLU A 256 -7.15 8.65 4.48
C GLU A 256 -6.66 7.22 4.19
N MET A 257 -6.29 6.49 5.25
CA MET A 257 -5.78 5.12 5.13
C MET A 257 -6.86 4.07 5.41
N ILE A 258 -7.69 4.24 6.43
CA ILE A 258 -8.75 3.28 6.81
C ILE A 258 -10.05 3.58 6.05
N GLY A 259 -10.33 4.85 5.81
CA GLY A 259 -11.63 5.32 5.33
C GLY A 259 -12.43 6.01 6.42
N TYR A 260 -13.62 6.48 6.04
CA TYR A 260 -14.54 7.16 6.94
C TYR A 260 -15.99 6.84 6.59
N LEU A 261 -16.87 6.91 7.59
CA LEU A 261 -18.31 6.83 7.37
C LEU A 261 -18.82 8.18 6.88
N ASN A 262 -19.35 8.23 5.66
CA ASN A 262 -20.01 9.43 5.16
C ASN A 262 -21.39 9.55 5.81
N GLU A 263 -21.58 10.60 6.62
CA GLU A 263 -22.82 10.79 7.37
C GLU A 263 -24.04 11.12 6.49
N PHE A 264 -23.83 11.65 5.30
CA PHE A 264 -24.90 12.00 4.36
C PHE A 264 -25.39 10.79 3.59
N THR A 265 -24.46 10.03 3.00
CA THR A 265 -24.80 8.84 2.21
C THR A 265 -25.02 7.60 3.07
N LYS A 266 -24.64 7.66 4.36
CA LYS A 266 -24.59 6.53 5.30
C LYS A 266 -23.74 5.36 4.81
N LYS A 267 -22.89 5.57 3.79
CA LYS A 267 -21.95 4.59 3.26
C LYS A 267 -20.55 4.85 3.80
N PHE A 268 -19.81 3.79 4.02
CA PHE A 268 -18.41 3.88 4.39
C PHE A 268 -17.56 4.03 3.13
N ASN A 269 -16.66 5.00 3.12
CA ASN A 269 -15.68 5.15 2.04
C ASN A 269 -14.51 4.22 2.31
N GLU A 270 -14.51 3.06 1.64
CA GLU A 270 -13.54 1.99 1.88
C GLU A 270 -12.27 2.16 1.04
N THR A 271 -11.13 2.20 1.72
CA THR A 271 -9.81 2.21 1.07
C THR A 271 -9.37 0.79 0.70
N ASP A 272 -8.41 0.69 -0.22
CA ASP A 272 -7.83 -0.61 -0.57
C ASP A 272 -6.98 -1.20 0.57
N PHE A 273 -6.46 -0.34 1.44
CA PHE A 273 -5.79 -0.75 2.67
C PHE A 273 -6.76 -1.46 3.64
N LEU A 274 -7.94 -0.89 3.91
CA LEU A 274 -8.93 -1.53 4.78
C LEU A 274 -9.42 -2.86 4.18
N LYS A 275 -9.60 -2.91 2.85
CA LYS A 275 -9.94 -4.15 2.16
C LYS A 275 -8.86 -5.22 2.38
N ALA A 276 -7.58 -4.88 2.18
CA ALA A 276 -6.46 -5.82 2.34
C ALA A 276 -6.31 -6.30 3.80
N LEU A 277 -6.46 -5.39 4.76
CA LEU A 277 -6.46 -5.72 6.19
C LEU A 277 -7.59 -6.69 6.54
N TYR A 278 -8.80 -6.45 6.01
CA TYR A 278 -9.94 -7.30 6.26
C TYR A 278 -9.83 -8.67 5.59
N GLU A 279 -9.29 -8.73 4.37
CA GLU A 279 -9.03 -9.99 3.69
C GLU A 279 -8.05 -10.89 4.46
N ALA A 280 -7.04 -10.29 5.11
CA ALA A 280 -6.09 -11.03 5.95
C ALA A 280 -6.75 -11.71 7.16
N THR A 281 -7.92 -11.23 7.63
CA THR A 281 -8.64 -11.83 8.77
C THR A 281 -9.26 -13.19 8.47
N TYR A 282 -9.48 -13.51 7.20
CA TYR A 282 -10.04 -14.80 6.78
C TYR A 282 -8.97 -15.87 6.56
N ARG A 283 -7.69 -15.50 6.58
CA ARG A 283 -6.61 -16.35 6.05
C ARG A 283 -5.62 -16.74 7.13
N GLU A 284 -4.96 -17.88 6.89
CA GLU A 284 -3.91 -18.43 7.75
C GLU A 284 -2.51 -18.36 7.10
N ASP A 285 -2.42 -17.88 5.86
CA ASP A 285 -1.15 -17.64 5.15
C ASP A 285 -0.51 -16.28 5.50
N LEU A 286 0.73 -16.06 5.05
CA LEU A 286 1.43 -14.79 5.25
C LEU A 286 0.85 -13.71 4.35
N ASN A 287 0.52 -12.56 4.93
CA ASN A 287 -0.01 -11.39 4.24
C ASN A 287 0.94 -10.19 4.42
N ILE A 288 1.21 -9.49 3.33
CA ILE A 288 2.09 -8.32 3.31
C ILE A 288 1.34 -7.14 2.70
N ILE A 289 1.26 -6.05 3.45
CA ILE A 289 0.79 -4.75 2.94
C ILE A 289 2.02 -3.84 2.77
N ILE A 290 2.20 -3.34 1.56
CA ILE A 290 3.29 -2.43 1.20
C ILE A 290 2.75 -1.01 1.25
N LEU A 291 3.33 -0.17 2.12
CA LEU A 291 3.10 1.27 2.14
C LEU A 291 4.18 1.93 1.28
N ASP A 292 3.87 2.15 0.01
CA ASP A 292 4.83 2.68 -0.94
C ASP A 292 5.03 4.19 -0.73
N GLU A 293 6.29 4.61 -0.68
CA GLU A 293 6.75 5.95 -0.33
C GLU A 293 6.08 6.48 0.95
N MET A 294 6.15 5.66 2.01
CA MET A 294 5.47 5.89 3.28
C MET A 294 5.77 7.25 3.91
N ASN A 295 6.93 7.84 3.59
CA ASN A 295 7.41 9.11 4.13
C ASN A 295 7.08 10.32 3.24
N LEU A 296 6.26 10.17 2.20
CA LEU A 296 5.61 11.30 1.51
C LEU A 296 4.64 12.06 2.42
N ALA A 297 4.10 11.38 3.43
CA ALA A 297 3.30 11.97 4.49
C ALA A 297 3.89 11.65 5.87
N ARG A 298 3.50 12.41 6.89
CA ARG A 298 3.96 12.17 8.27
C ARG A 298 3.35 10.88 8.80
N ILE A 299 4.16 9.83 8.87
CA ILE A 299 3.77 8.46 9.26
C ILE A 299 3.08 8.45 10.63
N GLU A 300 3.53 9.30 11.56
CA GLU A 300 2.98 9.35 12.91
C GLU A 300 1.55 9.87 12.98
N TYR A 301 1.00 10.43 11.91
CA TYR A 301 -0.36 10.96 11.88
C TYR A 301 -1.34 9.93 11.33
N TYR A 302 -1.08 9.37 10.15
CA TYR A 302 -1.99 8.40 9.54
C TYR A 302 -1.82 6.98 10.08
N PHE A 303 -0.62 6.61 10.54
CA PHE A 303 -0.29 5.27 11.04
C PHE A 303 -0.22 5.18 12.58
N ALA A 304 -0.59 6.26 13.28
CA ALA A 304 -0.44 6.42 14.73
C ALA A 304 -1.10 5.28 15.54
N GLU A 305 -2.30 4.89 15.13
CA GLU A 305 -3.12 3.88 15.81
C GLU A 305 -2.48 2.50 15.70
N PHE A 306 -2.03 2.12 14.50
CA PHE A 306 -1.28 0.90 14.23
C PHE A 306 0.01 0.81 15.06
N LEU A 307 0.76 1.92 15.11
CA LEU A 307 1.97 2.03 15.94
C LEU A 307 1.69 1.85 17.44
N SER A 308 0.47 2.08 17.89
CA SER A 308 0.09 2.03 19.31
C SER A 308 -0.49 0.66 19.69
N ILE A 309 -1.41 0.13 18.88
CA ILE A 309 -2.04 -1.18 19.14
C ILE A 309 -1.05 -2.33 19.04
N MET A 310 -0.11 -2.29 18.08
CA MET A 310 0.88 -3.35 17.90
C MET A 310 1.94 -3.39 19.02
N GLU A 311 1.90 -2.47 19.98
CA GLU A 311 2.75 -2.52 21.17
C GLU A 311 2.10 -3.31 22.31
N MET A 312 0.79 -3.55 22.22
CA MET A 312 0.04 -4.25 23.25
C MET A 312 0.53 -5.70 23.34
N PRO A 313 0.89 -6.19 24.55
CA PRO A 313 1.35 -7.57 24.72
C PRO A 313 0.29 -8.60 24.33
N ASN A 314 -0.99 -8.24 24.49
CA ASN A 314 -2.12 -9.10 24.15
C ASN A 314 -2.57 -8.85 22.71
N VAL A 315 -2.34 -9.85 21.85
CA VAL A 315 -2.74 -9.83 20.44
C VAL A 315 -4.25 -9.63 20.25
N ASN A 316 -5.07 -10.13 21.17
CA ASN A 316 -6.53 -10.00 21.07
C ASN A 316 -7.02 -8.56 21.27
N GLU A 317 -6.16 -7.67 21.76
CA GLU A 317 -6.44 -6.24 21.94
C GLU A 317 -6.01 -5.40 20.75
N TRP A 318 -5.45 -6.00 19.69
CA TRP A 318 -5.06 -5.30 18.45
C TRP A 318 -6.29 -4.96 17.61
N LYS A 319 -7.24 -4.25 18.20
CA LYS A 319 -8.53 -3.89 17.63
C LYS A 319 -8.50 -2.42 17.22
N ILE A 320 -9.01 -2.14 16.02
CA ILE A 320 -9.13 -0.80 15.46
C ILE A 320 -10.60 -0.44 15.33
N ASP A 321 -10.96 0.74 15.82
CA ASP A 321 -12.33 1.26 15.72
C ASP A 321 -12.61 1.74 14.29
N ILE A 322 -13.55 1.08 13.61
CA ILE A 322 -13.95 1.43 12.23
C ILE A 322 -15.26 2.21 12.24
N VAL A 323 -16.25 1.72 13.00
CA VAL A 323 -17.60 2.28 13.05
C VAL A 323 -18.15 2.26 14.49
N PRO A 324 -18.98 3.25 14.87
CA PRO A 324 -19.43 3.39 16.25
C PRO A 324 -20.45 2.33 16.70
N ALA A 325 -21.20 1.74 15.77
CA ALA A 325 -22.19 0.69 16.06
C ALA A 325 -22.28 -0.25 14.86
N VAL A 326 -22.36 -1.57 15.10
CA VAL A 326 -22.52 -2.61 14.07
C VAL A 326 -23.99 -2.71 13.66
N LEU A 327 -24.25 -2.81 12.36
CA LEU A 327 -25.57 -3.09 11.77
C LEU A 327 -25.63 -4.54 11.28
N GLU A 328 -26.82 -5.14 11.17
CA GLU A 328 -26.98 -6.56 10.77
C GLU A 328 -26.31 -6.92 9.43
N ASN A 329 -26.16 -5.95 8.52
CA ASN A 329 -25.59 -6.16 7.19
C ASN A 329 -24.12 -5.74 7.07
N ASP A 330 -23.45 -5.43 8.19
CA ASP A 330 -22.03 -5.12 8.18
C ASP A 330 -21.16 -6.37 7.95
N PRO A 331 -19.92 -6.18 7.50
CA PRO A 331 -18.96 -7.27 7.30
C PRO A 331 -18.80 -8.14 8.56
N LYS A 332 -18.84 -9.46 8.36
CA LYS A 332 -18.96 -10.46 9.45
C LYS A 332 -17.84 -10.43 10.47
N ASN A 333 -16.62 -10.08 10.06
CA ASN A 333 -15.46 -10.10 10.95
C ASN A 333 -15.34 -8.82 11.80
N PHE A 334 -16.26 -7.86 11.66
CA PHE A 334 -16.35 -6.75 12.62
C PHE A 334 -16.99 -7.20 13.93
N ARG A 335 -16.29 -6.94 15.03
CA ARG A 335 -16.79 -7.19 16.40
C ARG A 335 -16.93 -5.86 17.10
N GLU A 336 -18.16 -5.50 17.49
CA GLU A 336 -18.45 -4.21 18.15
C GLU A 336 -17.96 -2.98 17.36
N GLY A 337 -17.96 -3.08 16.03
CA GLY A 337 -17.55 -2.00 15.13
C GLY A 337 -16.04 -1.89 14.97
N LYS A 338 -15.30 -2.86 15.51
CA LYS A 338 -13.85 -2.96 15.46
C LYS A 338 -13.39 -4.11 14.57
N ILE A 339 -12.23 -3.92 13.96
CA ILE A 339 -11.50 -4.97 13.23
C ILE A 339 -10.28 -5.40 14.04
N LEU A 340 -10.06 -6.71 14.15
CA LEU A 340 -8.83 -7.25 14.74
C LEU A 340 -7.73 -7.26 13.67
N VAL A 341 -6.57 -6.69 13.97
CA VAL A 341 -5.38 -6.79 13.13
C VAL A 341 -4.77 -8.18 13.32
N PRO A 342 -4.76 -9.03 12.27
CA PRO A 342 -4.34 -10.42 12.42
C PRO A 342 -2.81 -10.53 12.47
N GLN A 343 -2.29 -11.59 13.11
CA GLN A 343 -0.85 -11.77 13.32
C GLN A 343 -0.08 -12.17 12.06
N ASN A 344 -0.78 -12.75 11.09
CA ASN A 344 -0.23 -13.15 9.81
C ASN A 344 0.00 -11.96 8.85
N LEU A 345 -0.20 -10.73 9.31
CA LEU A 345 -0.03 -9.52 8.53
C LEU A 345 1.25 -8.76 8.91
N TRP A 346 2.07 -8.45 7.91
CA TRP A 346 3.22 -7.54 8.03
C TRP A 346 3.01 -6.26 7.21
N PHE A 347 3.43 -5.14 7.78
CA PHE A 347 3.45 -3.84 7.12
C PHE A 347 4.87 -3.53 6.68
N VAL A 348 5.09 -3.36 5.38
CA VAL A 348 6.39 -2.99 4.83
C VAL A 348 6.29 -1.61 4.21
N GLY A 349 6.90 -0.62 4.84
CA GLY A 349 6.97 0.73 4.30
C GLY A 349 8.23 0.93 3.48
N THR A 350 8.10 1.53 2.29
CA THR A 350 9.28 1.97 1.52
C THR A 350 9.49 3.46 1.78
N ALA A 351 10.74 3.85 2.04
CA ALA A 351 11.09 5.24 2.32
C ALA A 351 12.27 5.68 1.46
N ASN A 352 12.19 6.92 0.96
CA ASN A 352 13.30 7.57 0.29
C ASN A 352 14.07 8.46 1.28
N ARG A 353 15.37 8.66 1.06
CA ARG A 353 16.24 9.54 1.85
C ARG A 353 16.57 10.81 1.06
N ASP A 354 15.55 11.49 0.58
CA ASP A 354 15.64 12.69 -0.26
C ASP A 354 14.94 13.89 0.39
N ASP A 355 15.36 15.11 0.04
CA ASP A 355 14.81 16.35 0.63
C ASP A 355 13.32 16.56 0.36
N SER A 356 12.75 15.83 -0.62
CA SER A 356 11.32 15.87 -0.97
C SER A 356 10.40 15.15 0.03
N THR A 357 10.95 14.38 0.98
CA THR A 357 10.17 13.54 1.88
C THR A 357 10.28 13.99 3.34
N PHE A 358 9.29 13.60 4.17
CA PHE A 358 9.33 13.88 5.60
C PHE A 358 10.36 12.98 6.29
N THR A 359 11.14 13.56 7.21
CA THR A 359 11.99 12.80 8.12
C THR A 359 11.13 11.91 9.01
N ILE A 360 11.42 10.61 8.99
CA ILE A 360 10.77 9.62 9.86
C ILE A 360 11.24 9.85 11.30
N THR A 361 10.31 9.99 12.26
CA THR A 361 10.70 10.25 13.65
C THR A 361 11.14 8.99 14.38
N ASP A 362 11.87 9.17 15.50
CA ASP A 362 12.23 8.09 16.41
C ASP A 362 11.01 7.30 16.92
N LYS A 363 9.83 7.93 17.01
CA LYS A 363 8.58 7.26 17.41
C LYS A 363 8.26 6.09 16.48
N VAL A 364 8.48 6.24 15.19
CA VAL A 364 8.21 5.18 14.19
C VAL A 364 9.36 4.19 14.18
N TYR A 365 10.60 4.70 14.11
CA TYR A 365 11.77 3.84 14.01
C TYR A 365 12.00 2.94 15.22
N ASP A 366 11.65 3.37 16.43
CA ASP A 366 11.76 2.52 17.60
C ASP A 366 10.82 1.30 17.49
N ARG A 367 9.73 1.40 16.73
CA ARG A 367 8.70 0.35 16.55
C ARG A 367 8.94 -0.56 15.34
N ALA A 368 9.54 -0.04 14.28
CA ALA A 368 9.79 -0.79 13.05
C ALA A 368 11.21 -1.33 12.94
N ILE A 369 11.45 -2.43 12.22
CA ILE A 369 12.82 -2.83 11.84
C ILE A 369 13.17 -2.16 10.51
N THR A 370 14.32 -1.49 10.47
CA THR A 370 14.77 -0.76 9.29
C THR A 370 15.82 -1.57 8.55
N ILE A 371 15.65 -1.64 7.22
CA ILE A 371 16.55 -2.33 6.33
C ILE A 371 17.05 -1.34 5.29
N GLU A 372 18.36 -1.13 5.27
CA GLU A 372 19.02 -0.28 4.27
C GLU A 372 19.36 -1.05 3.00
N MET A 373 18.87 -0.53 1.87
CA MET A 373 19.11 -1.02 0.52
C MET A 373 19.89 0.05 -0.27
N ASN A 374 21.20 0.13 -0.02
CA ASN A 374 22.08 1.15 -0.61
C ASN A 374 22.87 0.65 -1.82
N TYR A 375 22.90 -0.66 -2.07
CA TYR A 375 23.69 -1.28 -3.13
C TYR A 375 22.80 -2.02 -4.11
N ARG A 376 23.18 -1.99 -5.39
CA ARG A 376 22.59 -2.90 -6.38
C ARG A 376 23.28 -4.25 -6.26
N ALA A 377 22.50 -5.30 -6.00
CA ALA A 377 23.04 -6.65 -6.00
C ALA A 377 23.59 -7.01 -7.38
N GLN A 378 24.64 -7.84 -7.38
CA GLN A 378 25.22 -8.37 -8.60
C GLN A 378 24.25 -9.37 -9.24
N TYR A 379 24.41 -9.57 -10.55
CA TYR A 379 23.65 -10.60 -11.26
C TYR A 379 23.94 -11.98 -10.65
N ILE A 380 22.87 -12.73 -10.39
CA ILE A 380 22.93 -14.10 -9.87
C ILE A 380 22.30 -15.01 -10.92
N ASP A 381 23.08 -15.92 -11.50
CA ASP A 381 22.52 -17.00 -12.31
C ASP A 381 22.00 -18.09 -11.37
N ALA A 382 20.68 -18.23 -11.29
CA ALA A 382 20.01 -19.14 -10.37
C ALA A 382 19.16 -20.15 -11.15
N PRO A 383 19.18 -21.44 -10.75
CA PRO A 383 18.27 -22.42 -11.32
C PRO A 383 16.82 -22.06 -11.04
N TYR A 384 15.91 -22.56 -11.88
CA TYR A 384 14.48 -22.35 -11.68
C TYR A 384 14.07 -22.87 -10.29
N THR A 385 13.53 -21.96 -9.48
CA THR A 385 13.12 -22.24 -8.10
C THR A 385 11.64 -21.92 -7.96
N GLU A 386 10.88 -22.81 -7.32
CA GLU A 386 9.45 -22.64 -7.12
C GLU A 386 9.13 -21.84 -5.85
N ALA A 387 7.96 -21.17 -5.88
CA ALA A 387 7.37 -20.50 -4.73
C ALA A 387 6.99 -21.51 -3.63
N VAL A 388 6.93 -21.04 -2.39
CA VAL A 388 6.66 -21.85 -1.19
C VAL A 388 5.23 -21.60 -0.71
N THR A 389 4.51 -22.66 -0.37
CA THR A 389 3.28 -22.55 0.41
C THR A 389 3.63 -22.61 1.90
N MET A 390 3.36 -21.55 2.65
CA MET A 390 3.68 -21.51 4.09
C MET A 390 2.52 -20.92 4.90
N SER A 391 2.17 -21.58 6.01
CA SER A 391 1.23 -21.03 6.98
C SER A 391 1.94 -20.07 7.95
N TYR A 392 1.17 -19.15 8.52
CA TYR A 392 1.67 -18.25 9.55
C TYR A 392 2.24 -19.01 10.75
N ASP A 393 1.51 -20.02 11.23
CA ASP A 393 1.90 -20.79 12.42
C ASP A 393 3.23 -21.52 12.23
N TYR A 394 3.47 -22.06 11.02
CA TYR A 394 4.74 -22.70 10.71
C TYR A 394 5.89 -21.69 10.65
N MET A 395 5.68 -20.53 10.01
CA MET A 395 6.70 -19.48 9.96
C MET A 395 7.05 -18.96 11.35
N GLU A 396 6.03 -18.73 12.19
CA GLU A 396 6.23 -18.30 13.57
C GLU A 396 6.99 -19.38 14.36
N HIS A 397 6.66 -20.67 14.17
CA HIS A 397 7.40 -21.77 14.79
C HIS A 397 8.88 -21.75 14.41
N LEU A 398 9.20 -21.64 13.11
CA LEU A 398 10.58 -21.54 12.62
C LEU A 398 11.34 -20.38 13.26
N PHE A 399 10.70 -19.20 13.38
CA PHE A 399 11.31 -18.06 14.06
C PHE A 399 11.57 -18.32 15.53
N GLN A 400 10.60 -18.88 16.26
CA GLN A 400 10.76 -19.18 17.69
C GLN A 400 11.81 -20.25 17.94
N GLU A 401 11.87 -21.29 17.11
CA GLU A 401 12.93 -22.31 17.18
C GLU A 401 14.31 -21.71 16.88
N GLY A 402 14.43 -20.91 15.82
CA GLY A 402 15.66 -20.21 15.47
C GLY A 402 16.18 -19.31 16.59
N ILE A 403 15.28 -18.56 17.24
CA ILE A 403 15.62 -17.68 18.37
C ILE A 403 16.07 -18.49 19.60
N LYS A 404 15.40 -19.62 19.89
CA LYS A 404 15.75 -20.48 21.03
C LYS A 404 17.06 -21.23 20.82
N ALA A 405 17.34 -21.67 19.59
CA ALA A 405 18.54 -22.42 19.25
C ALA A 405 19.82 -21.57 19.30
N ASN A 406 19.72 -20.26 19.05
CA ASN A 406 20.87 -19.35 18.93
C ASN A 406 20.83 -18.21 19.97
N PRO A 407 20.83 -18.49 21.29
CA PRO A 407 20.82 -17.44 22.29
C PRO A 407 22.11 -16.61 22.24
N ILE A 408 21.99 -15.30 22.45
CA ILE A 408 23.15 -14.39 22.46
C ILE A 408 24.06 -14.74 23.65
N ASP A 409 25.35 -14.94 23.39
CA ASP A 409 26.34 -15.17 24.44
C ASP A 409 26.32 -14.02 25.47
N SER A 410 26.34 -14.37 26.75
CA SER A 410 26.42 -13.42 27.87
C SER A 410 27.59 -12.43 27.72
N LYS A 411 28.74 -12.90 27.22
CA LYS A 411 29.90 -12.03 26.96
C LYS A 411 29.64 -11.00 25.86
N LEU A 412 28.87 -11.36 24.83
CA LEU A 412 28.48 -10.44 23.76
C LEU A 412 27.48 -9.41 24.29
N MET A 413 26.50 -9.84 25.10
CA MET A 413 25.56 -8.95 25.76
C MET A 413 26.28 -7.93 26.67
N ASP A 414 27.28 -8.35 27.44
CA ASP A 414 28.08 -7.44 28.27
C ASP A 414 28.81 -6.38 27.45
N LYS A 415 29.29 -6.73 26.24
CA LYS A 415 29.89 -5.77 25.31
C LYS A 415 28.86 -4.76 24.81
N ILE A 416 27.66 -5.22 24.46
CA ILE A 416 26.56 -4.33 24.00
C ILE A 416 26.15 -3.37 25.12
N ILE A 417 26.05 -3.83 26.37
CA ILE A 417 25.73 -2.98 27.53
C ILE A 417 26.82 -1.93 27.77
N LYS A 418 28.11 -2.28 27.57
CA LYS A 418 29.21 -1.31 27.65
C LYS A 418 29.11 -0.24 26.57
N VAL A 419 28.71 -0.61 25.35
CA VAL A 419 28.46 0.34 24.26
C VAL A 419 27.28 1.26 24.61
N ASP A 420 26.15 0.71 25.05
CA ASP A 420 24.99 1.49 25.49
C ASP A 420 25.36 2.47 26.62
N SER A 421 26.07 2.01 27.65
CA SER A 421 26.52 2.86 28.76
C SER A 421 27.41 4.02 28.29
N PHE A 422 28.27 3.79 27.31
CA PHE A 422 29.09 4.84 26.71
C PHE A 422 28.23 5.82 25.92
N ILE A 423 27.34 5.33 25.06
CA ILE A 423 26.48 6.17 24.22
C ILE A 423 25.52 7.02 25.10
N ALA A 424 24.97 6.43 26.15
CA ALA A 424 24.13 7.11 27.13
C ALA A 424 24.86 8.24 27.86
N LYS A 425 26.10 8.00 28.26
CA LYS A 425 26.89 8.99 28.99
C LYS A 425 27.26 10.17 28.09
N THR A 426 27.74 9.87 26.90
CA THR A 426 28.38 10.81 25.97
C THR A 426 27.36 11.54 25.09
N PHE A 427 26.44 10.81 24.47
CA PHE A 427 25.49 11.35 23.48
C PHE A 427 24.07 11.55 24.04
N LYS A 428 23.82 11.16 25.30
CA LYS A 428 22.48 11.19 25.93
C LYS A 428 21.42 10.36 25.18
N ILE A 429 21.86 9.37 24.41
CA ILE A 429 21.01 8.40 23.71
C ILE A 429 21.11 7.07 24.45
N THR A 430 19.97 6.42 24.75
CA THR A 430 19.95 5.13 25.45
C THR A 430 19.25 4.06 24.62
N PHE A 431 19.64 2.81 24.85
CA PHE A 431 18.98 1.65 24.26
C PHE A 431 17.74 1.40 25.10
N GLY A 432 16.64 2.07 24.77
CA GLY A 432 15.38 1.88 25.49
C GLY A 432 14.95 0.40 25.51
N ASN A 433 14.12 0.01 26.49
CA ASN A 433 13.67 -1.37 26.70
C ASN A 433 13.15 -2.06 25.42
N ARG A 434 12.49 -1.29 24.55
CA ARG A 434 11.97 -1.77 23.27
C ARG A 434 13.10 -2.21 22.33
N ILE A 435 14.12 -1.37 22.17
CA ILE A 435 15.26 -1.66 21.30
C ILE A 435 16.01 -2.87 21.85
N MET A 436 16.16 -2.97 23.17
CA MET A 436 16.79 -4.14 23.80
C MET A 436 16.00 -5.43 23.58
N LYS A 437 14.65 -5.39 23.64
CA LYS A 437 13.80 -6.54 23.33
C LYS A 437 13.94 -6.94 21.86
N GLN A 438 13.95 -5.97 20.95
CA GLN A 438 14.13 -6.22 19.52
C GLN A 438 15.52 -6.81 19.23
N LEU A 439 16.57 -6.31 19.88
CA LEU A 439 17.93 -6.83 19.75
C LEU A 439 18.01 -8.31 20.14
N LYS A 440 17.36 -8.69 21.24
CA LYS A 440 17.31 -10.09 21.73
C LYS A 440 16.58 -11.05 20.81
N ASN A 441 15.68 -10.55 19.95
CA ASN A 441 14.96 -11.38 18.98
C ASN A 441 15.66 -11.36 17.61
N PHE A 442 16.13 -10.19 17.18
CA PHE A 442 16.69 -9.97 15.86
C PHE A 442 18.02 -10.71 15.66
N ILE A 443 18.95 -10.63 16.62
CA ILE A 443 20.27 -11.25 16.46
C ILE A 443 20.14 -12.78 16.34
N PRO A 444 19.45 -13.49 17.26
CA PRO A 444 19.23 -14.93 17.12
C PRO A 444 18.51 -15.32 15.82
N ALA A 445 17.49 -14.56 15.41
CA ALA A 445 16.78 -14.82 14.16
C ALA A 445 17.68 -14.64 12.92
N TYR A 446 18.55 -13.63 12.93
CA TYR A 446 19.51 -13.40 11.85
C TYR A 446 20.54 -14.52 11.73
N VAL A 447 21.01 -15.03 12.87
CA VAL A 447 21.94 -16.17 12.94
C VAL A 447 21.25 -17.45 12.47
N ALA A 448 20.00 -17.66 12.89
CA ALA A 448 19.19 -18.78 12.42
C ALA A 448 18.95 -18.74 10.91
N CYS A 449 19.00 -17.57 10.26
CA CYS A 449 18.95 -17.42 8.80
C CYS A 449 20.31 -17.68 8.10
N GLY A 450 21.34 -18.18 8.82
CA GLY A 450 22.68 -18.44 8.29
C GLY A 450 23.68 -17.28 8.44
N GLY A 451 23.30 -16.22 9.16
CA GLY A 451 24.14 -15.07 9.45
C GLY A 451 25.15 -15.27 10.60
N LYS A 452 26.05 -14.31 10.79
CA LYS A 452 26.98 -14.28 11.93
C LYS A 452 26.51 -13.28 13.00
N ASP A 453 26.73 -13.61 14.28
CA ASP A 453 26.33 -12.78 15.42
C ASP A 453 26.87 -11.35 15.33
N LEU A 454 28.17 -11.19 15.04
CA LEU A 454 28.83 -9.89 14.99
C LEU A 454 28.28 -9.01 13.87
N GLU A 455 27.98 -9.61 12.72
CA GLU A 455 27.37 -8.91 11.58
C GLU A 455 25.95 -8.45 11.94
N ALA A 456 25.16 -9.30 12.61
CA ALA A 456 23.81 -8.94 13.05
C ALA A 456 23.83 -7.79 14.07
N ILE A 457 24.78 -7.79 15.01
CA ILE A 457 24.94 -6.73 16.01
C ILE A 457 25.36 -5.42 15.33
N ASP A 458 26.35 -5.46 14.45
CA ASP A 458 26.83 -4.29 13.70
C ASP A 458 25.69 -3.67 12.89
N TYR A 459 24.96 -4.51 12.16
CA TYR A 459 23.79 -4.09 11.40
C TYR A 459 22.72 -3.44 12.29
N PHE A 460 22.34 -4.11 13.38
CA PHE A 460 21.29 -3.63 14.27
C PHE A 460 21.65 -2.30 14.93
N ILE A 461 22.88 -2.17 15.45
CA ILE A 461 23.36 -0.93 16.10
C ILE A 461 23.38 0.22 15.09
N SER A 462 23.89 0.00 13.88
CA SER A 462 23.92 1.03 12.84
C SER A 462 22.51 1.53 12.50
N MET A 463 21.58 0.61 12.19
CA MET A 463 20.24 0.95 11.73
C MET A 463 19.33 1.55 12.81
N LYS A 464 19.53 1.18 14.09
CA LYS A 464 18.65 1.59 15.20
C LYS A 464 19.20 2.72 16.06
N ILE A 465 20.50 2.69 16.32
CA ILE A 465 21.13 3.56 17.30
C ILE A 465 21.88 4.69 16.60
N LEU A 466 22.80 4.34 15.69
CA LEU A 466 23.69 5.34 15.10
C LEU A 466 22.95 6.32 14.20
N ARG A 467 21.82 5.93 13.60
CA ARG A 467 20.94 6.87 12.90
C ARG A 467 20.49 8.05 13.77
N LYS A 468 20.30 7.86 15.08
CA LYS A 468 19.91 8.95 16.01
C LYS A 468 20.96 10.05 16.11
N PHE A 469 22.17 9.81 15.60
CA PHE A 469 23.26 10.77 15.60
C PHE A 469 23.08 11.82 14.49
N GLU A 470 22.29 11.55 13.44
CA GLU A 470 21.98 12.52 12.37
C GLU A 470 21.28 13.77 12.93
N ALA A 471 20.50 13.63 14.00
CA ALA A 471 19.81 14.73 14.66
C ALA A 471 20.71 15.52 15.63
N LEU A 472 21.92 15.05 15.92
CA LEU A 472 22.86 15.72 16.83
C LEU A 472 23.69 16.76 16.06
N ASN A 473 24.12 17.80 16.76
CA ASN A 473 25.06 18.76 16.19
C ASN A 473 26.48 18.16 16.19
N LEU A 474 26.83 17.50 15.08
CA LEU A 474 28.03 16.69 14.95
C LEU A 474 29.35 17.51 14.99
N SER A 475 29.29 18.82 14.70
CA SER A 475 30.46 19.73 14.75
C SER A 475 31.17 19.77 16.10
N PHE A 476 30.44 19.48 17.18
CA PHE A 476 31.00 19.49 18.54
C PHE A 476 31.31 18.09 19.08
N LEU A 477 31.07 17.03 18.29
CA LEU A 477 31.13 15.63 18.76
C LEU A 477 32.17 14.76 18.05
N GLN A 478 33.09 15.37 17.29
CA GLN A 478 34.08 14.63 16.51
C GLN A 478 35.00 13.77 17.39
N GLN A 479 35.41 14.27 18.56
CA GLN A 479 36.27 13.54 19.48
C GLN A 479 35.54 12.35 20.11
N GLU A 480 34.28 12.55 20.49
CA GLU A 480 33.39 11.56 21.06
C GLU A 480 33.09 10.44 20.07
N ILE A 481 32.87 10.77 18.79
CA ILE A 481 32.70 9.79 17.71
C ILE A 481 33.98 8.99 17.49
N ALA A 482 35.15 9.63 17.48
CA ALA A 482 36.43 8.92 17.39
C ALA A 482 36.66 7.97 18.58
N GLN A 483 36.27 8.37 19.79
CA GLN A 483 36.30 7.50 20.98
C GLN A 483 35.33 6.31 20.85
N LEU A 484 34.16 6.50 20.26
CA LEU A 484 33.21 5.42 19.99
C LEU A 484 33.78 4.41 18.99
N ILE A 485 34.42 4.87 17.90
CA ILE A 485 35.11 4.00 16.94
C ILE A 485 36.22 3.21 17.63
N ALA A 486 37.02 3.85 18.49
CA ALA A 486 38.05 3.17 19.26
C ALA A 486 37.47 2.12 20.22
N LEU A 487 36.30 2.40 20.82
CA LEU A 487 35.58 1.46 21.67
C LEU A 487 35.09 0.23 20.89
N PHE A 488 34.50 0.42 19.71
CA PHE A 488 34.07 -0.69 18.84
C PHE A 488 35.25 -1.61 18.49
N ASN A 489 36.36 -1.03 18.03
CA ASN A 489 37.57 -1.77 17.70
C ASN A 489 38.14 -2.53 18.90
N LYS A 490 38.06 -1.97 20.12
CA LYS A 490 38.52 -2.62 21.35
C LYS A 490 37.63 -3.78 21.79
N LEU A 491 36.31 -3.65 21.66
CA LEU A 491 35.36 -4.64 22.17
C LEU A 491 35.14 -5.80 21.20
N PHE A 492 35.08 -5.53 19.89
CA PHE A 492 34.69 -6.51 18.88
C PHE A 492 35.83 -6.97 17.99
N GLY A 493 36.93 -6.21 17.95
CA GLY A 493 38.08 -6.48 17.08
C GLY A 493 38.19 -5.43 15.97
N LYS A 494 39.37 -5.36 15.33
CA LYS A 494 39.57 -4.51 14.15
C LYS A 494 38.79 -5.09 12.97
N ASP A 495 38.15 -4.22 12.18
CA ASP A 495 37.46 -4.52 10.92
C ASP A 495 36.21 -5.42 11.01
N THR A 496 35.74 -5.76 12.22
CA THR A 496 34.51 -6.57 12.39
C THR A 496 33.21 -5.78 12.34
N PHE A 497 33.26 -4.47 12.63
CA PHE A 497 32.10 -3.56 12.68
C PHE A 497 32.13 -2.57 11.51
N SER A 498 32.30 -3.09 10.29
CA SER A 498 32.50 -2.24 9.11
C SER A 498 31.31 -1.29 8.89
N ILE A 499 30.07 -1.75 9.09
CA ILE A 499 28.87 -0.94 8.80
C ILE A 499 28.79 0.25 9.76
N SER A 500 28.94 0.02 11.06
CA SER A 500 28.93 1.08 12.07
C SER A 500 30.12 2.03 11.93
N ILE A 501 31.31 1.50 11.65
CA ILE A 501 32.52 2.32 11.50
C ILE A 501 32.45 3.18 10.24
N ASP A 502 32.02 2.61 9.11
CA ASP A 502 31.85 3.34 7.85
C ASP A 502 30.83 4.47 8.02
N TYR A 503 29.70 4.18 8.66
CA TYR A 503 28.66 5.18 8.95
C TYR A 503 29.18 6.32 9.83
N LEU A 504 29.88 6.01 10.94
CA LEU A 504 30.47 7.04 11.80
C LEU A 504 31.57 7.83 11.09
N THR A 505 32.32 7.19 10.20
CA THR A 505 33.37 7.84 9.40
C THR A 505 32.76 8.77 8.36
N GLU A 506 31.62 8.39 7.76
CA GLU A 506 30.87 9.25 6.86
C GLU A 506 30.30 10.46 7.60
N LEU A 507 29.73 10.26 8.79
CA LEU A 507 29.28 11.37 9.64
C LEU A 507 30.41 12.35 10.00
N LEU A 508 31.63 11.86 10.22
CA LEU A 508 32.80 12.72 10.47
C LEU A 508 33.24 13.52 9.24
N LYS A 509 32.95 13.05 8.01
CA LYS A 509 33.31 13.74 6.75
C LYS A 509 32.33 14.84 6.37
N THR A 510 31.08 14.72 6.80
CA THR A 510 29.99 15.66 6.50
C THR A 510 30.05 16.93 7.36
N VAL A 511 30.95 16.96 8.34
CA VAL A 511 31.16 18.01 9.36
C VAL A 511 32.48 18.70 9.14
#